data_AF-A0A6G0VUV3-F1
#
_entry.id   AF-A0A6G0VUV3-F1
#
_cell.length_a   1.000
_cell.length_b   1.000
_cell.length_c   1.000
_cell.angle_alpha   90.00
_cell.angle_beta   90.00
_cell.angle_gamma   90.00
#
_symmetry.space_group_name_H-M   'P 1'
#
loop_
_entity.id
_entity.type
_entity.pdbx_description
1 polymer ?
#
loop_
_entity_poly.entity_id
_entity_poly.type
_entity_poly.pdbx_seq_one_letter_code
_entity_poly.pdbx_strand_id
1 'polypeptide(L)'
;KSKPKDSTIENSLEPKNNRNIKTPETCIPPSSSFTSVYIKINDIIYFVNHVLSHSEIHTSINNIWTPDITFNFPIHKNFDKNKKGQTSKFQFNWLLRWLWLAYSEKEDGAFCKLCVALSKSEDGINSQKLGALVINKFDSWKHAIETFTKHDKLNYHIKSVIDTDIFLKTRNNPSISNENQLDTARSKQVNENRINILPIIEVIILCRRQKLEIRRHRDFGKINVDTIQNSKIIL
;
A
#
# COMPACT_ATOMS: atom_id res chain seq x y z
N LYS A 1 52.19 -79.50 20.50
CA LYS A 1 53.20 -79.23 19.45
C LYS A 1 52.99 -77.79 19.00
N SER A 2 53.80 -76.76 19.27
CA SER A 2 55.27 -76.56 19.24
C SER A 2 55.80 -75.95 17.92
N LYS A 3 55.86 -74.59 17.90
CA LYS A 3 56.92 -73.71 17.34
C LYS A 3 57.15 -73.69 15.80
N PRO A 4 57.95 -72.73 15.25
CA PRO A 4 58.32 -71.33 15.67
C PRO A 4 57.81 -70.26 14.65
N LYS A 5 57.65 -68.95 14.92
CA LYS A 5 58.55 -67.81 15.33
C LYS A 5 59.50 -67.29 14.22
N ASP A 6 59.82 -65.99 14.09
CA ASP A 6 59.36 -64.78 14.84
C ASP A 6 58.46 -63.82 13.99
N SER A 7 58.69 -62.56 13.58
CA SER A 7 59.74 -61.52 13.73
C SER A 7 59.31 -60.23 12.97
N THR A 8 59.60 -58.94 13.32
CA THR A 8 60.20 -58.29 14.50
C THR A 8 59.95 -56.75 14.49
N ILE A 9 59.28 -56.21 15.52
CA ILE A 9 59.40 -54.88 16.21
C ILE A 9 59.16 -53.51 15.48
N GLU A 10 58.10 -52.84 15.95
CA GLU A 10 57.88 -51.42 16.39
C GLU A 10 58.73 -50.22 15.91
N ASN A 11 58.06 -49.08 15.62
CA ASN A 11 58.07 -47.81 16.42
C ASN A 11 57.22 -46.70 15.72
N SER A 12 56.92 -45.51 16.28
CA SER A 12 56.22 -45.11 17.53
C SER A 12 56.04 -43.57 17.58
N LEU A 13 55.05 -43.07 18.35
CA LEU A 13 54.89 -41.69 18.91
C LEU A 13 54.50 -40.46 18.03
N GLU A 14 53.65 -39.60 18.63
CA GLU A 14 53.41 -38.18 18.28
C GLU A 14 54.59 -37.28 18.71
N PRO A 15 54.56 -35.99 18.35
CA PRO A 15 54.83 -34.98 19.39
C PRO A 15 53.82 -33.82 19.43
N LYS A 16 53.44 -33.42 20.65
CA LYS A 16 52.82 -32.12 20.98
C LYS A 16 53.90 -31.18 21.52
N ASN A 17 53.90 -29.90 21.15
CA ASN A 17 54.09 -28.86 22.17
C ASN A 17 53.56 -27.47 21.79
N ASN A 18 53.29 -26.70 22.83
CA ASN A 18 52.71 -25.37 22.91
C ASN A 18 53.82 -24.28 23.00
N ARG A 19 53.54 -23.02 22.64
CA ARG A 19 54.23 -21.84 23.17
C ARG A 19 53.36 -20.58 23.12
N ASN A 20 53.11 -19.99 24.30
CA ASN A 20 52.42 -18.72 24.48
C ASN A 20 53.34 -17.52 24.19
N ILE A 21 52.75 -16.41 23.71
CA ILE A 21 53.23 -15.04 23.93
C ILE A 21 52.05 -14.21 24.48
N LYS A 22 52.33 -13.23 25.34
CA LYS A 22 51.32 -12.49 26.14
C LYS A 22 50.72 -11.28 25.41
N THR A 23 49.60 -10.81 25.97
CA THR A 23 48.87 -9.57 25.68
C THR A 23 49.69 -8.29 25.88
N PRO A 24 49.17 -7.16 25.38
CA PRO A 24 48.76 -6.09 26.30
C PRO A 24 47.23 -5.91 26.32
N GLU A 25 46.74 -5.35 27.42
CA GLU A 25 45.30 -5.15 27.69
C GLU A 25 44.81 -3.83 27.09
N THR A 26 43.54 -3.77 26.69
CA THR A 26 42.84 -2.51 26.45
C THR A 26 41.40 -2.65 26.95
N CYS A 27 41.08 -1.94 28.03
CA CYS A 27 39.80 -2.04 28.71
C CYS A 27 38.68 -1.38 27.89
N ILE A 28 37.91 -2.19 27.17
CA ILE A 28 36.61 -1.76 26.64
C ILE A 28 35.61 -1.84 27.81
N PRO A 29 34.93 -0.75 28.21
CA PRO A 29 33.94 -0.78 29.28
C PRO A 29 32.77 -1.70 28.89
N PRO A 30 32.04 -2.29 29.84
CA PRO A 30 30.84 -3.06 29.52
C PRO A 30 29.86 -2.15 28.79
N SER A 31 29.60 -2.46 27.52
CA SER A 31 28.66 -1.70 26.70
C SER A 31 27.32 -1.70 27.42
N SER A 32 26.85 -0.51 27.82
CA SER A 32 25.57 -0.35 28.51
C SER A 32 24.49 -1.10 27.72
N SER A 33 23.67 -1.86 28.44
CA SER A 33 22.54 -2.56 27.85
C SER A 33 21.52 -1.53 27.37
N PHE A 34 21.73 -1.00 26.16
CA PHE A 34 20.68 -0.41 25.36
C PHE A 34 19.64 -1.50 25.18
N THR A 35 18.63 -1.48 26.04
CA THR A 35 17.35 -2.13 25.80
C THR A 35 16.83 -1.52 24.51
N SER A 36 17.12 -2.20 23.40
CA SER A 36 16.60 -1.82 22.09
C SER A 36 15.08 -1.93 22.18
N VAL A 37 14.45 -0.79 22.46
CA VAL A 37 13.04 -0.58 22.19
C VAL A 37 12.97 -0.67 20.67
N TYR A 38 12.73 -1.88 20.18
CA TYR A 38 12.78 -2.23 18.77
C TYR A 38 11.50 -1.68 18.13
N ILE A 39 11.47 -0.36 17.95
CA ILE A 39 10.33 0.38 17.42
C ILE A 39 9.98 -0.25 16.09
N LYS A 40 8.84 -0.95 16.05
CA LYS A 40 8.27 -1.53 14.84
C LYS A 40 7.75 -0.37 14.01
N ILE A 41 8.66 0.16 13.17
CA ILE A 41 8.58 1.48 12.53
C ILE A 41 7.23 1.71 11.84
N ASN A 42 6.61 0.64 11.32
CA ASN A 42 5.34 0.67 10.61
C ASN A 42 4.24 -0.18 11.28
N ASP A 43 4.12 -0.22 12.62
CA ASP A 43 2.93 -0.77 13.29
C ASP A 43 1.67 -0.01 12.82
N ILE A 44 0.59 -0.72 12.49
CA ILE A 44 -0.64 -0.15 11.91
C ILE A 44 -1.22 1.01 12.72
N ILE A 45 -1.08 1.01 14.05
CA ILE A 45 -1.64 2.06 14.91
C ILE A 45 -1.11 3.46 14.59
N TYR A 46 0.10 3.57 14.05
CA TYR A 46 0.68 4.86 13.64
C TYR A 46 -0.01 5.50 12.43
N PHE A 47 -0.90 4.79 11.74
CA PHE A 47 -1.67 5.28 10.59
C PHE A 47 -3.15 5.54 10.91
N VAL A 48 -3.58 5.35 12.16
CA VAL A 48 -4.99 5.47 12.59
C VAL A 48 -5.31 6.93 13.03
N ASN A 49 -6.59 7.31 12.97
CA ASN A 49 -7.15 8.56 13.51
C ASN A 49 -6.56 9.90 12.97
N HIS A 50 -5.97 9.92 11.78
CA HIS A 50 -5.59 11.16 11.09
C HIS A 50 -5.60 11.02 9.56
N VAL A 51 -5.45 12.13 8.84
CA VAL A 51 -5.38 12.13 7.36
C VAL A 51 -3.95 11.80 6.92
N LEU A 52 -3.79 10.69 6.19
CA LEU A 52 -2.49 10.21 5.71
C LEU A 52 -2.01 10.97 4.45
N SER A 53 -0.70 11.19 4.36
CA SER A 53 -0.04 11.61 3.12
C SER A 53 0.06 10.48 2.08
N HIS A 54 0.35 10.84 0.81
CA HIS A 54 0.62 9.88 -0.27
C HIS A 54 1.84 8.95 0.02
N SER A 55 2.71 9.32 0.96
CA SER A 55 3.77 8.46 1.50
C SER A 55 3.21 7.44 2.50
N GLU A 56 2.41 7.89 3.45
CA GLU A 56 1.86 7.06 4.53
C GLU A 56 0.77 6.09 4.04
N ILE A 57 -0.04 6.48 3.06
CA ILE A 57 -0.97 5.58 2.36
C ILE A 57 -0.20 4.42 1.72
N HIS A 58 0.93 4.69 1.07
CA HIS A 58 1.76 3.63 0.47
C HIS A 58 2.41 2.73 1.53
N THR A 59 2.96 3.33 2.60
CA THR A 59 3.58 2.57 3.70
C THR A 59 2.57 1.70 4.44
N SER A 60 1.37 2.20 4.71
CA SER A 60 0.28 1.45 5.35
C SER A 60 -0.26 0.31 4.48
N ILE A 61 -0.33 0.48 3.15
CA ILE A 61 -0.78 -0.61 2.26
C ILE A 61 0.30 -1.69 2.11
N ASN A 62 1.57 -1.32 1.87
CA ASN A 62 2.62 -2.25 1.43
C ASN A 62 3.64 -2.65 2.51
N ASN A 63 3.98 -1.75 3.44
CA ASN A 63 5.18 -1.87 4.29
C ASN A 63 4.87 -2.00 5.79
N ILE A 64 3.63 -2.32 6.18
CA ILE A 64 3.24 -2.52 7.58
C ILE A 64 4.08 -3.62 8.24
N TRP A 65 4.41 -3.41 9.52
CA TRP A 65 5.00 -4.45 10.35
C TRP A 65 4.02 -5.61 10.51
N THR A 66 4.46 -6.82 10.16
CA THR A 66 3.78 -8.06 10.46
C THR A 66 4.53 -8.86 11.53
N PRO A 67 3.81 -9.51 12.46
CA PRO A 67 4.42 -10.48 13.37
C PRO A 67 4.98 -11.68 12.60
N ASP A 68 6.02 -12.31 13.16
CA ASP A 68 6.52 -13.60 12.67
C ASP A 68 5.51 -14.73 12.94
N ILE A 69 5.60 -15.85 12.21
CA ILE A 69 4.75 -17.04 12.45
C ILE A 69 4.97 -17.65 13.86
N THR A 70 6.14 -17.46 14.45
CA THR A 70 6.48 -17.87 15.82
C THR A 70 6.07 -16.87 16.90
N PHE A 71 5.43 -15.75 16.53
CA PHE A 71 5.10 -14.68 17.46
C PHE A 71 4.08 -15.11 18.54
N ASN A 72 4.40 -14.81 19.80
CA ASN A 72 3.59 -15.18 20.95
C ASN A 72 2.51 -14.11 21.25
N PHE A 73 1.42 -14.16 20.48
CA PHE A 73 0.25 -13.30 20.70
C PHE A 73 -0.30 -13.38 22.14
N PRO A 74 -0.64 -12.25 22.79
CA PRO A 74 -1.18 -12.21 24.15
C PRO A 74 -2.47 -13.03 24.33
N ILE A 75 -2.67 -13.53 25.55
CA ILE A 75 -3.82 -14.41 25.88
C ILE A 75 -4.84 -13.63 26.70
N HIS A 76 -5.96 -13.29 26.06
CA HIS A 76 -7.11 -12.65 26.69
C HIS A 76 -7.87 -13.69 27.52
N LYS A 77 -8.24 -13.33 28.76
CA LYS A 77 -8.99 -14.19 29.70
C LYS A 77 -10.41 -13.62 29.85
N ASN A 78 -11.41 -14.36 29.38
CA ASN A 78 -12.82 -13.97 29.58
C ASN A 78 -13.27 -14.39 30.98
N PHE A 79 -13.41 -13.42 31.89
CA PHE A 79 -13.93 -13.62 33.25
C PHE A 79 -15.48 -13.58 33.28
N ASP A 80 -16.14 -14.30 32.36
CA ASP A 80 -17.59 -14.53 32.40
C ASP A 80 -17.91 -15.43 33.60
N LYS A 81 -18.68 -14.90 34.56
CA LYS A 81 -19.02 -15.58 35.83
C LYS A 81 -19.67 -16.95 35.61
N ASN A 82 -20.30 -17.18 34.46
CA ASN A 82 -21.05 -18.38 34.15
C ASN A 82 -20.30 -19.37 33.22
N LYS A 83 -19.06 -19.05 32.78
CA LYS A 83 -18.29 -19.91 31.86
C LYS A 83 -16.83 -20.00 32.27
N LYS A 84 -16.36 -21.23 32.57
CA LYS A 84 -14.97 -21.52 32.99
C LYS A 84 -13.93 -20.91 32.02
N GLY A 85 -13.36 -19.77 32.42
CA GLY A 85 -12.04 -19.26 32.01
C GLY A 85 -11.68 -19.39 30.53
N GLN A 86 -12.60 -19.07 29.61
CA GLN A 86 -12.31 -19.20 28.18
C GLN A 86 -11.24 -18.19 27.76
N THR A 87 -10.06 -18.72 27.41
CA THR A 87 -8.96 -17.96 26.85
C THR A 87 -9.06 -17.85 25.34
N SER A 88 -8.63 -16.70 24.81
CA SER A 88 -8.55 -16.47 23.36
C SER A 88 -7.38 -15.57 23.04
N LYS A 89 -6.75 -15.78 21.89
CA LYS A 89 -5.65 -14.94 21.38
C LYS A 89 -5.79 -14.74 19.88
N PHE A 90 -5.14 -13.73 19.33
CA PHE A 90 -4.98 -13.58 17.88
C PHE A 90 -4.29 -14.81 17.28
N GLN A 91 -4.68 -15.20 16.06
CA GLN A 91 -4.09 -16.32 15.32
C GLN A 91 -3.37 -15.82 14.07
N PHE A 92 -2.08 -16.14 13.92
CA PHE A 92 -1.27 -15.77 12.74
C PHE A 92 -1.95 -16.13 11.41
N ASN A 93 -2.63 -17.28 11.34
CA ASN A 93 -3.34 -17.75 10.15
C ASN A 93 -4.47 -16.80 9.67
N TRP A 94 -4.92 -15.86 10.50
CA TRP A 94 -5.87 -14.82 10.07
C TRP A 94 -5.21 -13.78 9.15
N LEU A 95 -3.92 -13.47 9.33
CA LEU A 95 -3.16 -12.60 8.43
C LEU A 95 -2.97 -13.26 7.04
N LEU A 96 -2.78 -14.58 7.01
CA LEU A 96 -2.69 -15.35 5.77
C LEU A 96 -4.04 -15.44 5.04
N ARG A 97 -5.16 -15.52 5.78
CA ARG A 97 -6.51 -15.66 5.23
C ARG A 97 -7.13 -14.33 4.79
N TRP A 98 -6.82 -13.23 5.47
CA TRP A 98 -7.32 -11.89 5.16
C TRP A 98 -6.13 -10.95 4.97
N LEU A 99 -5.65 -10.81 3.73
CA LEU A 99 -4.44 -10.03 3.40
C LEU A 99 -4.55 -8.52 3.69
N TRP A 100 -5.76 -8.02 3.95
CA TRP A 100 -6.05 -6.67 4.44
C TRP A 100 -5.89 -6.51 5.95
N LEU A 101 -5.83 -7.61 6.70
CA LEU A 101 -5.73 -7.62 8.16
C LEU A 101 -4.30 -7.28 8.61
N ALA A 102 -4.20 -6.35 9.54
CA ALA A 102 -2.96 -6.02 10.25
C ALA A 102 -3.18 -6.21 11.76
N TYR A 103 -2.13 -6.59 12.47
CA TYR A 103 -2.13 -6.71 13.92
C TYR A 103 -1.17 -5.65 14.50
N SER A 104 -1.68 -4.82 15.40
CA SER A 104 -0.85 -3.93 16.22
C SER A 104 -0.41 -4.69 17.46
N GLU A 105 0.91 -4.73 17.71
CA GLU A 105 1.41 -5.24 18.99
C GLU A 105 1.17 -4.20 20.09
N LYS A 106 1.38 -2.92 19.77
CA LYS A 106 1.26 -1.82 20.74
C LYS A 106 -0.14 -1.73 21.35
N GLU A 107 -1.17 -2.04 20.56
CA GLU A 107 -2.57 -2.07 21.01
C GLU A 107 -3.10 -3.47 21.34
N ASP A 108 -2.36 -4.56 21.08
CA ASP A 108 -2.87 -5.95 21.13
C ASP A 108 -4.23 -6.09 20.42
N GLY A 109 -4.24 -5.69 19.13
CA GLY A 109 -5.49 -5.42 18.43
C GLY A 109 -5.36 -5.47 16.91
N ALA A 110 -6.41 -5.96 16.24
CA ALA A 110 -6.47 -6.07 14.80
C ALA A 110 -7.11 -4.85 14.14
N PHE A 111 -6.67 -4.56 12.92
CA PHE A 111 -7.10 -3.45 12.07
C PHE A 111 -7.15 -3.92 10.59
N CYS A 112 -7.85 -3.17 9.74
CA CYS A 112 -7.84 -3.35 8.29
C CYS A 112 -7.02 -2.24 7.65
N LYS A 113 -5.82 -2.58 7.14
CA LYS A 113 -4.87 -1.58 6.64
C LYS A 113 -5.41 -0.75 5.47
N LEU A 114 -6.22 -1.36 4.60
CA LEU A 114 -6.82 -0.69 3.45
C LEU A 114 -7.87 0.33 3.88
N CYS A 115 -8.71 -0.05 4.87
CA CYS A 115 -9.71 0.85 5.43
C CYS A 115 -9.06 1.99 6.23
N VAL A 116 -8.05 1.70 7.06
CA VAL A 116 -7.29 2.73 7.78
C VAL A 116 -6.64 3.73 6.81
N ALA A 117 -6.11 3.25 5.66
CA ALA A 117 -5.44 4.11 4.69
C ALA A 117 -6.39 4.96 3.84
N LEU A 118 -7.60 4.48 3.51
CA LEU A 118 -8.44 5.04 2.44
C LEU A 118 -9.95 5.16 2.76
N SER A 119 -10.45 4.67 3.88
CA SER A 119 -11.86 4.85 4.25
C SER A 119 -12.13 6.27 4.73
N LYS A 120 -12.70 7.10 3.85
CA LYS A 120 -13.19 8.44 4.19
C LYS A 120 -14.38 8.35 5.15
N SER A 121 -14.37 9.17 6.20
CA SER A 121 -15.45 9.27 7.18
C SER A 121 -16.63 10.11 6.67
N GLU A 122 -17.84 9.56 6.74
CA GLU A 122 -19.15 10.24 6.80
C GLU A 122 -19.54 11.35 5.79
N ASP A 123 -18.82 11.52 4.68
CA ASP A 123 -19.21 12.44 3.58
C ASP A 123 -20.08 11.75 2.50
N GLY A 124 -21.32 11.36 2.86
CA GLY A 124 -22.27 10.89 1.84
C GLY A 124 -23.59 10.29 2.34
N ILE A 125 -24.61 10.32 1.46
CA ILE A 125 -26.02 9.98 1.73
C ILE A 125 -26.25 8.52 2.19
N ASN A 126 -25.28 7.61 1.99
CA ASN A 126 -25.34 6.21 2.42
C ASN A 126 -24.14 5.81 3.31
N SER A 127 -23.68 6.71 4.18
CA SER A 127 -22.50 6.49 5.03
C SER A 127 -22.75 5.42 6.10
N GLN A 128 -22.15 4.25 5.92
CA GLN A 128 -21.92 3.29 7.01
C GLN A 128 -20.88 3.87 7.97
N LYS A 129 -21.18 3.88 9.27
CA LYS A 129 -20.22 4.34 10.29
C LYS A 129 -18.97 3.45 10.29
N LEU A 130 -17.79 4.08 10.28
CA LEU A 130 -16.52 3.37 10.43
C LEU A 130 -16.46 2.75 11.83
N GLY A 131 -16.15 1.46 11.91
CA GLY A 131 -16.31 0.67 13.13
C GLY A 131 -14.98 0.15 13.71
N ALA A 132 -15.10 -0.96 14.42
CA ALA A 132 -13.94 -1.80 14.74
C ALA A 132 -13.22 -2.23 13.47
N LEU A 133 -11.90 -2.45 13.57
CA LEU A 133 -10.93 -2.61 12.48
C LEU A 133 -10.53 -1.32 11.74
N VAL A 134 -11.16 -0.16 12.01
CA VAL A 134 -10.82 1.11 11.35
C VAL A 134 -10.44 2.20 12.35
N ILE A 135 -11.41 2.69 13.13
CA ILE A 135 -11.18 3.70 14.17
C ILE A 135 -10.73 3.00 15.46
N ASN A 136 -11.49 1.97 15.85
CA ASN A 136 -11.23 1.18 17.04
C ASN A 136 -10.53 -0.13 16.67
N LYS A 137 -9.58 -0.56 17.50
CA LYS A 137 -9.01 -1.91 17.41
C LYS A 137 -10.08 -2.98 17.55
N PHE A 138 -9.85 -4.13 16.93
CA PHE A 138 -10.63 -5.34 17.19
C PHE A 138 -9.79 -6.33 18.00
N ASP A 139 -10.26 -6.67 19.20
CA ASP A 139 -9.63 -7.56 20.18
C ASP A 139 -10.51 -8.77 20.56
N SER A 140 -11.75 -8.79 20.09
CA SER A 140 -12.79 -9.74 20.50
C SER A 140 -12.65 -11.09 19.78
N TRP A 141 -11.49 -11.73 19.97
CA TRP A 141 -10.99 -12.91 19.25
C TRP A 141 -11.99 -14.06 19.10
N LYS A 142 -12.88 -14.27 20.07
CA LYS A 142 -14.00 -15.24 20.01
C LYS A 142 -14.91 -15.07 18.78
N HIS A 143 -15.07 -13.85 18.28
CA HIS A 143 -15.89 -13.52 17.11
C HIS A 143 -15.05 -13.13 15.88
N ALA A 144 -13.72 -13.32 15.89
CA ALA A 144 -12.82 -12.86 14.83
C ALA A 144 -13.26 -13.32 13.42
N ILE A 145 -13.45 -14.63 13.21
CA ILE A 145 -13.82 -15.19 11.90
C ILE A 145 -15.16 -14.61 11.40
N GLU A 146 -16.12 -14.40 12.31
CA GLU A 146 -17.43 -13.83 12.00
C GLU A 146 -17.30 -12.34 11.62
N THR A 147 -16.61 -11.55 12.45
CA THR A 147 -16.38 -10.11 12.22
C THR A 147 -15.58 -9.86 10.95
N PHE A 148 -14.51 -10.63 10.69
CA PHE A 148 -13.69 -10.45 9.48
C PHE A 148 -14.49 -10.82 8.23
N THR A 149 -15.25 -11.92 8.24
CA THR A 149 -16.13 -12.32 7.13
C THR A 149 -17.30 -11.35 6.89
N LYS A 150 -17.69 -10.56 7.91
CA LYS A 150 -18.63 -9.43 7.76
C LYS A 150 -17.92 -8.18 7.20
N HIS A 151 -16.75 -7.82 7.73
CA HIS A 151 -15.97 -6.64 7.31
C HIS A 151 -15.60 -6.68 5.83
N ASP A 152 -15.17 -7.85 5.35
CA ASP A 152 -14.86 -8.17 3.95
C ASP A 152 -16.00 -7.80 2.97
N LYS A 153 -17.24 -7.72 3.47
CA LYS A 153 -18.47 -7.42 2.71
C LYS A 153 -19.04 -6.01 2.95
N LEU A 154 -18.37 -5.17 3.74
CA LEU A 154 -18.84 -3.81 4.02
C LEU A 154 -18.53 -2.87 2.85
N ASN A 155 -19.47 -1.97 2.55
CA ASN A 155 -19.38 -1.10 1.38
C ASN A 155 -18.17 -0.17 1.42
N TYR A 156 -17.73 0.26 2.60
CA TYR A 156 -16.50 1.05 2.75
C TYR A 156 -15.24 0.22 2.54
N HIS A 157 -15.23 -1.06 2.93
CA HIS A 157 -14.10 -1.96 2.70
C HIS A 157 -13.91 -2.22 1.20
N ILE A 158 -14.99 -2.58 0.50
CA ILE A 158 -14.98 -2.81 -0.95
C ILE A 158 -14.51 -1.56 -1.70
N LYS A 159 -14.93 -0.36 -1.27
CA LYS A 159 -14.40 0.91 -1.79
C LYS A 159 -12.91 1.08 -1.52
N SER A 160 -12.44 0.91 -0.28
CA SER A 160 -11.02 1.03 0.05
C SER A 160 -10.13 0.01 -0.66
N VAL A 161 -10.65 -1.16 -1.04
CA VAL A 161 -9.96 -2.12 -1.95
C VAL A 161 -9.84 -1.53 -3.36
N ILE A 162 -10.92 -1.00 -3.93
CA ILE A 162 -10.91 -0.37 -5.27
C ILE A 162 -10.00 0.86 -5.29
N ASP A 163 -10.08 1.71 -4.28
CA ASP A 163 -9.25 2.92 -4.13
C ASP A 163 -7.76 2.56 -3.95
N THR A 164 -7.45 1.46 -3.23
CA THR A 164 -6.09 0.89 -3.16
C THR A 164 -5.58 0.51 -4.55
N ASP A 165 -6.41 -0.21 -5.31
CA ASP A 165 -6.07 -0.69 -6.64
C ASP A 165 -5.80 0.48 -7.61
N ILE A 166 -6.60 1.55 -7.53
CA ILE A 166 -6.42 2.79 -8.30
C ILE A 166 -5.15 3.53 -7.85
N PHE A 167 -4.92 3.66 -6.55
CA PHE A 167 -3.73 4.31 -6.00
C PHE A 167 -2.42 3.63 -6.43
N LEU A 168 -2.35 2.30 -6.33
CA LEU A 168 -1.17 1.52 -6.76
C LEU A 168 -0.94 1.60 -8.27
N LYS A 169 -2.00 1.51 -9.09
CA LYS A 169 -1.90 1.66 -10.56
C LYS A 169 -1.41 3.05 -10.96
N THR A 170 -1.94 4.11 -10.32
CA THR A 170 -1.57 5.50 -10.61
C THR A 170 -0.15 5.84 -10.14
N ARG A 171 0.28 5.31 -8.98
CA ARG A 171 1.65 5.46 -8.48
C ARG A 171 2.69 4.81 -9.39
N ASN A 172 2.37 3.64 -9.95
CA ASN A 172 3.27 2.91 -10.84
C ASN A 172 3.22 3.44 -12.29
N ASN A 173 2.10 4.01 -12.73
CA ASN A 173 1.92 4.57 -14.07
C ASN A 173 1.24 5.95 -13.98
N PRO A 174 2.00 7.06 -13.82
CA PRO A 174 1.43 8.40 -13.68
C PRO A 174 0.50 8.83 -14.82
N SER A 175 0.75 8.33 -16.03
CA SER A 175 -0.05 8.56 -17.25
C SER A 175 -1.52 8.11 -17.15
N ILE A 176 -1.87 7.29 -16.16
CA ILE A 176 -3.25 6.83 -15.93
C ILE A 176 -4.07 7.86 -15.14
N SER A 177 -3.44 8.80 -14.41
CA SER A 177 -4.17 9.82 -13.64
C SER A 177 -5.13 10.63 -14.50
N ASN A 178 -6.35 10.85 -13.99
CA ASN A 178 -7.40 11.62 -14.67
C ASN A 178 -6.93 13.04 -15.05
N GLU A 179 -6.10 13.67 -14.22
CA GLU A 179 -5.51 14.98 -14.49
C GLU A 179 -4.57 14.94 -15.70
N ASN A 180 -3.67 13.95 -15.74
CA ASN A 180 -2.75 13.76 -16.87
C ASN A 180 -3.49 13.40 -18.17
N GLN A 181 -4.62 12.70 -18.09
CA GLN A 181 -5.49 12.45 -19.25
C GLN A 181 -6.19 13.72 -19.74
N LEU A 182 -6.70 14.56 -18.83
CA LEU A 182 -7.32 15.85 -19.16
C LEU A 182 -6.30 16.83 -19.79
N ASP A 183 -5.10 16.95 -19.23
CA ASP A 183 -4.06 17.81 -19.80
C ASP A 183 -3.48 17.26 -21.11
N THR A 184 -3.44 15.93 -21.28
CA THR A 184 -3.13 15.32 -22.58
C THR A 184 -4.20 15.65 -23.63
N ALA A 185 -5.48 15.56 -23.28
CA ALA A 185 -6.59 15.91 -24.18
C ALA A 185 -6.58 17.40 -24.55
N ARG A 186 -6.41 18.29 -23.56
CA ARG A 186 -6.22 19.73 -23.75
C ARG A 186 -5.03 20.02 -24.68
N SER A 187 -3.89 19.36 -24.46
CA SER A 187 -2.68 19.54 -25.27
C SER A 187 -2.88 19.11 -26.72
N LYS A 188 -3.59 17.98 -26.96
CA LYS A 188 -3.98 17.54 -28.31
C LYS A 188 -4.88 18.57 -29.00
N GLN A 189 -5.95 19.01 -28.34
CA GLN A 189 -6.88 20.01 -28.90
C GLN A 189 -6.18 21.34 -29.23
N VAL A 190 -5.26 21.81 -28.37
CA VAL A 190 -4.44 23.01 -28.65
C VAL A 190 -3.52 22.81 -29.86
N ASN A 191 -2.95 21.61 -30.04
CA ASN A 191 -2.11 21.29 -31.19
C ASN A 191 -2.91 21.16 -32.49
N GLU A 192 -4.06 20.48 -32.46
CA GLU A 192 -4.99 20.37 -33.58
C GLU A 192 -5.50 21.75 -34.02
N ASN A 193 -5.90 22.61 -33.07
CA ASN A 193 -6.28 23.99 -33.35
C ASN A 193 -5.15 24.80 -34.01
N ARG A 194 -3.88 24.61 -33.58
CA ARG A 194 -2.72 25.25 -34.24
C ARG A 194 -2.56 24.78 -35.67
N ILE A 195 -2.61 23.47 -35.92
CA ILE A 195 -2.51 22.87 -37.26
C ILE A 195 -3.64 23.39 -38.17
N ASN A 196 -4.87 23.48 -37.67
CA ASN A 196 -6.03 23.97 -38.42
C ASN A 196 -5.97 25.48 -38.72
N ILE A 197 -5.23 26.27 -37.91
CA ILE A 197 -5.04 27.71 -38.13
C ILE A 197 -3.94 28.01 -39.16
N LEU A 198 -2.93 27.14 -39.32
CA LEU A 198 -1.85 27.32 -40.31
C LEU A 198 -2.35 27.60 -41.74
N PRO A 199 -3.23 26.80 -42.37
CA PRO A 199 -3.69 27.06 -43.74
C PRO A 199 -4.48 28.38 -43.87
N ILE A 200 -5.14 28.83 -42.80
CA ILE A 200 -5.82 30.15 -42.78
C ILE A 200 -4.78 31.28 -42.84
N ILE A 201 -3.70 31.16 -42.06
CA ILE A 201 -2.58 32.12 -42.08
C ILE A 201 -1.87 32.10 -43.45
N GLU A 202 -1.64 30.91 -44.03
CA GLU A 202 -1.03 30.76 -45.36
C GLU A 202 -1.87 31.43 -46.45
N VAL A 203 -3.20 31.24 -46.43
CA VAL A 203 -4.13 31.92 -47.37
C VAL A 203 -4.11 33.44 -47.17
N ILE A 204 -4.08 33.94 -45.92
CA ILE A 204 -3.96 35.38 -45.65
C ILE A 204 -2.65 35.95 -46.22
N ILE A 205 -1.53 35.25 -46.04
CA ILE A 205 -0.22 35.64 -46.60
C ILE A 205 -0.23 35.59 -48.13
N LEU A 206 -0.82 34.55 -48.72
CA LEU A 206 -0.93 34.36 -50.17
C LEU A 206 -1.76 35.49 -50.81
N CYS A 207 -2.95 35.77 -50.30
CA CYS A 207 -3.80 36.87 -50.76
C CYS A 207 -3.07 38.21 -50.64
N ARG A 208 -2.39 38.48 -49.52
CA ARG A 208 -1.57 39.69 -49.33
C ARG A 208 -0.45 39.82 -50.37
N ARG A 209 0.24 38.72 -50.70
CA ARG A 209 1.29 38.71 -51.75
C ARG A 209 0.72 38.94 -53.15
N GLN A 210 -0.47 38.41 -53.43
CA GLN A 210 -1.16 38.57 -54.72
C GLN A 210 -1.95 39.89 -54.84
N LYS A 211 -1.96 40.73 -53.80
CA LYS A 211 -2.81 41.94 -53.66
C LYS A 211 -4.32 41.64 -53.79
N LEU A 212 -4.74 40.42 -53.47
CA LEU A 212 -6.15 40.06 -53.39
C LEU A 212 -6.74 40.57 -52.08
N GLU A 213 -7.79 41.39 -52.19
CA GLU A 213 -8.59 41.79 -51.03
C GLU A 213 -9.30 40.57 -50.44
N ILE A 214 -9.18 40.38 -49.11
CA ILE A 214 -9.98 39.39 -48.37
C ILE A 214 -11.40 39.98 -48.21
N ARG A 215 -12.15 40.00 -49.31
CA ARG A 215 -13.52 40.50 -49.35
C ARG A 215 -14.40 39.58 -48.52
N ARG A 216 -14.85 40.05 -47.37
CA ARG A 216 -15.91 39.42 -46.59
C ARG A 216 -17.12 39.25 -47.51
N HIS A 217 -17.46 38.00 -47.82
CA HIS A 217 -18.69 37.69 -48.54
C HIS A 217 -19.87 38.29 -47.76
N ARG A 218 -20.79 38.95 -48.46
CA ARG A 218 -21.98 39.51 -47.82
C ARG A 218 -23.01 38.40 -47.73
N ASP A 219 -23.07 37.74 -46.58
CA ASP A 219 -23.92 36.58 -46.32
C ASP A 219 -25.41 36.96 -46.20
N PHE A 220 -25.97 37.53 -47.27
CA PHE A 220 -27.39 37.79 -47.45
C PHE A 220 -28.14 36.51 -47.89
N GLY A 221 -27.89 35.41 -47.18
CA GLY A 221 -28.71 34.20 -47.22
C GLY A 221 -29.69 34.21 -46.06
N LYS A 222 -30.95 33.80 -46.29
CA LYS A 222 -31.88 33.55 -45.17
C LYS A 222 -31.35 32.36 -44.36
N ILE A 223 -31.03 32.58 -43.09
CA ILE A 223 -30.76 31.51 -42.14
C ILE A 223 -32.08 30.77 -41.94
N ASN A 224 -32.23 29.56 -42.50
CA ASN A 224 -33.37 28.72 -42.18
C ASN A 224 -33.13 28.03 -40.83
N VAL A 225 -33.82 28.48 -39.79
CA VAL A 225 -33.64 28.06 -38.40
C VAL A 225 -34.06 26.60 -38.20
N ASP A 226 -35.00 26.10 -39.01
CA ASP A 226 -35.64 24.78 -38.89
C ASP A 226 -34.66 23.61 -38.93
N THR A 227 -33.47 23.78 -39.53
CA THR A 227 -32.45 22.73 -39.64
C THR A 227 -31.77 22.39 -38.32
N ILE A 228 -31.77 23.30 -37.33
CA ILE A 228 -31.07 23.11 -36.04
C ILE A 228 -31.85 22.17 -35.09
N GLN A 229 -33.17 22.03 -35.28
CA GLN A 229 -34.06 21.33 -34.35
C GLN A 229 -33.83 19.80 -34.26
N ASN A 230 -33.15 19.18 -35.23
CA ASN A 230 -33.06 17.72 -35.37
C ASN A 230 -31.74 17.08 -34.91
N SER A 231 -30.70 17.83 -34.59
CA SER A 231 -29.50 17.28 -33.96
C SER A 231 -29.72 17.07 -32.45
N LYS A 232 -30.50 16.05 -32.09
CA LYS A 232 -30.64 15.58 -30.71
C LYS A 232 -29.28 15.12 -30.17
N ILE A 233 -28.61 15.96 -29.41
CA ILE A 233 -27.66 15.50 -28.40
C ILE A 233 -28.51 15.00 -27.23
N ILE A 234 -28.54 13.67 -27.05
CA ILE A 234 -29.17 13.05 -25.90
C ILE A 234 -28.16 13.11 -24.74
N LEU A 235 -28.50 13.91 -23.73
CA LEU A 235 -28.06 13.75 -22.35
C LEU A 235 -29.20 13.09 -21.56
#